data_AF-A0A960NSN7-F1
#
_entry.id   AF-A0A960NSN7-F1
#
_cell.length_a   1.000
_cell.length_b   1.000
_cell.length_c   1.000
_cell.angle_alpha   90.00
_cell.angle_beta   90.00
_cell.angle_gamma   90.00
#
_symmetry.space_group_name_H-M   'P 1'
#
loop_
_entity.id
_entity.type
_entity.pdbx_description
1 polymer ?
#
loop_
_entity_poly.entity_id
_entity_poly.type
_entity_poly.pdbx_seq_one_letter_code
_entity_poly.pdbx_strand_id
1 'polypeptide(L)'
;DVVSRLLIGESPVFHFVGLVAPGVASLPWAAVLGGAMGVLGVMFNRGLLATIGLRERLLKWPAFAVGAAAGVFVGFVGWTVPGLAGSGGDLVQMAMAGSVAVGLLPLFLVARFSLTMVSYSSGAAGGIFAPLLVLGALGGLWFGTGVDYVMPGPIAISPQVFCVLGMGALFTAIVRAPLTGIILMIELTGTYGFMLPLLVSCLCAYGVAEAMGNTPIYEALRQRSMRSVQLAKEKAAERKAAKAADTAGG
;
A
#
# COMPACT_ATOMS: atom_id res chain seq x y z
N ASP A 1 -10.06 2.89 20.31
CA ASP A 1 -10.91 1.75 19.93
C ASP A 1 -12.30 1.82 20.53
N VAL A 2 -12.44 1.79 21.86
CA VAL A 2 -13.74 1.86 22.58
C VAL A 2 -14.69 2.96 22.07
N VAL A 3 -14.22 4.20 21.94
CA VAL A 3 -15.05 5.32 21.45
C VAL A 3 -15.50 5.11 19.99
N SER A 4 -14.65 4.54 19.14
CA SER A 4 -14.99 4.27 17.75
C SER A 4 -16.06 3.20 17.64
N ARG A 5 -15.97 2.14 18.46
CA ARG A 5 -16.96 1.06 18.51
C ARG A 5 -18.32 1.55 18.99
N LEU A 6 -18.34 2.47 19.97
CA LEU A 6 -19.57 3.10 20.45
C LEU A 6 -20.28 3.95 19.38
N LEU A 7 -19.52 4.55 18.46
CA LEU A 7 -20.07 5.45 17.44
C LEU A 7 -20.40 4.76 16.11
N ILE A 8 -19.58 3.79 15.69
CA ILE A 8 -19.59 3.20 14.34
C ILE A 8 -20.03 1.72 14.37
N GLY A 9 -20.04 1.10 15.55
CA GLY A 9 -20.35 -0.32 15.75
C GLY A 9 -19.11 -1.21 15.90
N GLU A 10 -19.32 -2.48 16.24
CA GLU A 10 -18.26 -3.44 16.57
C GLU A 10 -17.79 -4.30 15.38
N SER A 11 -18.32 -4.05 14.18
CA SER A 11 -17.99 -4.84 12.99
C SER A 11 -16.54 -4.61 12.54
N PRO A 12 -15.77 -5.68 12.26
CA PRO A 12 -14.43 -5.54 11.68
C PRO A 12 -14.50 -4.91 10.29
N VAL A 13 -13.45 -4.16 9.91
CA VAL A 13 -13.37 -3.49 8.60
C VAL A 13 -13.45 -4.50 7.45
N PHE A 14 -12.91 -5.69 7.66
CA PHE A 14 -12.97 -6.78 6.70
C PHE A 14 -13.69 -7.99 7.30
N HIS A 15 -14.87 -8.29 6.79
CA HIS A 15 -15.65 -9.48 7.14
C HIS A 15 -15.08 -10.74 6.48
N PHE A 16 -14.24 -11.47 7.22
CA PHE A 16 -13.81 -12.81 6.83
C PHE A 16 -14.64 -13.85 7.61
N VAL A 17 -15.52 -14.59 6.95
CA VAL A 17 -16.37 -15.60 7.60
C VAL A 17 -15.93 -16.99 7.15
N GLY A 18 -15.74 -17.91 8.11
CA GLY A 18 -15.56 -19.34 7.82
C GLY A 18 -14.21 -19.73 7.21
N LEU A 19 -13.16 -18.91 7.37
CA LEU A 19 -11.83 -19.30 6.90
C LEU A 19 -11.25 -20.40 7.80
N VAL A 20 -10.89 -21.53 7.20
CA VAL A 20 -10.29 -22.68 7.88
C VAL A 20 -8.78 -22.46 8.02
N ALA A 21 -8.24 -22.68 9.23
CA ALA A 21 -6.80 -22.62 9.49
C ALA A 21 -6.05 -23.55 8.52
N PRO A 22 -5.13 -23.02 7.68
CA PRO A 22 -4.41 -23.84 6.74
C PRO A 22 -3.40 -24.72 7.48
N GLY A 23 -3.23 -25.95 7.00
CA GLY A 23 -2.21 -26.86 7.53
C GLY A 23 -0.80 -26.37 7.22
N VAL A 24 0.21 -26.99 7.85
CA VAL A 24 1.64 -26.67 7.65
C VAL A 24 2.10 -26.76 6.19
N ALA A 25 1.39 -27.49 5.34
CA ALA A 25 1.62 -27.54 3.90
C ALA A 25 1.44 -26.18 3.19
N SER A 26 0.82 -25.19 3.84
CA SER A 26 0.64 -23.84 3.28
C SER A 26 1.85 -22.93 3.42
N LEU A 27 2.81 -23.28 4.28
CA LEU A 27 3.93 -22.42 4.60
C LEU A 27 4.84 -22.12 3.39
N PRO A 28 5.15 -23.07 2.50
CA PRO A 28 5.91 -22.78 1.28
C PRO A 28 5.21 -21.75 0.39
N TRP A 29 3.90 -21.88 0.19
CA TRP A 29 3.12 -20.92 -0.61
C TRP A 29 3.04 -19.54 0.05
N ALA A 30 2.92 -19.51 1.38
CA ALA A 30 2.99 -18.25 2.13
C ALA A 30 4.37 -17.57 1.99
N ALA A 31 5.46 -18.35 1.97
CA ALA A 31 6.80 -17.84 1.74
C ALA A 31 6.98 -17.27 0.33
N VAL A 32 6.48 -17.98 -0.70
CA VAL A 32 6.50 -17.51 -2.10
C VAL A 32 5.69 -16.24 -2.26
N LEU A 33 4.48 -16.19 -1.72
CA LEU A 33 3.65 -14.97 -1.69
C LEU A 33 4.40 -13.84 -1.00
N GLY A 34 5.00 -14.11 0.17
CA GLY A 34 5.81 -13.14 0.90
C GLY A 34 6.93 -12.56 0.04
N GLY A 35 7.67 -13.42 -0.67
CA GLY A 35 8.71 -12.97 -1.60
C GLY A 35 8.16 -12.09 -2.73
N ALA A 36 7.04 -12.49 -3.35
CA ALA A 36 6.38 -11.71 -4.40
C ALA A 36 5.91 -10.34 -3.90
N MET A 37 5.29 -10.30 -2.72
CA MET A 37 4.88 -9.05 -2.07
C MET A 37 6.08 -8.19 -1.63
N GLY A 38 7.20 -8.83 -1.29
CA GLY A 38 8.49 -8.18 -1.07
C GLY A 38 8.92 -7.36 -2.29
N VAL A 39 8.98 -8.00 -3.47
CA VAL A 39 9.30 -7.31 -4.74
C VAL A 39 8.29 -6.20 -5.04
N LEU A 40 6.99 -6.47 -4.90
CA LEU A 40 5.95 -5.48 -5.13
C LEU A 40 6.08 -4.28 -4.19
N GLY A 41 6.46 -4.50 -2.93
CA GLY A 41 6.70 -3.44 -1.95
C GLY A 41 7.91 -2.56 -2.33
N VAL A 42 8.97 -3.15 -2.87
CA VAL A 42 10.11 -2.38 -3.41
C VAL A 42 9.68 -1.54 -4.61
N MET A 43 8.91 -2.13 -5.53
CA MET A 43 8.34 -1.40 -6.68
C MET A 43 7.46 -0.25 -6.22
N PHE A 44 6.66 -0.45 -5.16
CA PHE A 44 5.83 0.59 -4.56
C PHE A 44 6.67 1.74 -4.00
N ASN A 45 7.66 1.46 -3.14
CA ASN A 45 8.48 2.51 -2.53
C ASN A 45 9.24 3.32 -3.59
N ARG A 46 9.89 2.63 -4.54
CA ARG A 46 10.63 3.29 -5.63
C ARG A 46 9.68 4.06 -6.55
N GLY A 47 8.55 3.49 -6.92
CA GLY A 47 7.54 4.14 -7.75
C GLY A 47 6.97 5.39 -7.10
N LEU A 48 6.68 5.35 -5.80
CA LEU A 48 6.18 6.50 -5.05
C LEU A 48 7.19 7.63 -5.01
N LEU A 49 8.44 7.33 -4.66
CA LEU A 49 9.50 8.35 -4.60
C LEU A 49 9.84 8.91 -5.98
N ALA A 50 9.80 8.07 -7.01
CA ALA A 50 10.02 8.46 -8.41
C ALA A 50 8.91 9.39 -8.90
N THR A 51 7.64 9.08 -8.63
CA THR A 51 6.50 9.93 -9.06
C THR A 51 6.47 11.27 -8.33
N ILE A 52 6.82 11.30 -7.03
CA ILE A 52 7.04 12.56 -6.30
C ILE A 52 8.16 13.39 -6.97
N GLY A 53 9.28 12.76 -7.33
CA GLY A 53 10.39 13.44 -8.01
C GLY A 53 10.04 13.92 -9.42
N LEU A 54 9.28 13.12 -10.16
CA LEU A 54 8.81 13.46 -11.49
C LEU A 54 7.88 14.67 -11.44
N ARG A 55 6.95 14.70 -10.49
CA ARG A 55 6.08 15.86 -10.23
C ARG A 55 6.91 17.12 -9.95
N GLU A 56 7.85 17.05 -9.01
CA GLU A 56 8.70 18.20 -8.64
C GLU A 56 9.53 18.72 -9.83
N ARG A 57 9.91 17.84 -10.76
CA ARG A 57 10.70 18.19 -11.94
C ARG A 57 9.86 18.73 -13.08
N LEU A 58 8.72 18.10 -13.38
CA LEU A 58 7.92 18.36 -14.58
C LEU A 58 6.78 19.35 -14.34
N LEU A 59 6.09 19.25 -13.20
CA LEU A 59 4.96 20.11 -12.87
C LEU A 59 5.43 21.23 -11.94
N LYS A 60 5.73 22.39 -12.54
CA LYS A 60 5.97 23.65 -11.82
C LYS A 60 4.66 24.39 -11.47
N TRP A 61 3.54 23.68 -11.50
CA TRP A 61 2.22 24.23 -11.20
C TRP A 61 2.06 24.50 -9.70
N PRO A 62 1.20 25.45 -9.30
CA PRO A 62 0.86 25.63 -7.89
C PRO A 62 0.21 24.34 -7.36
N ALA A 63 0.48 24.01 -6.09
CA ALA A 63 0.04 22.75 -5.48
C ALA A 63 -1.48 22.49 -5.63
N PHE A 64 -2.29 23.56 -5.55
CA PHE A 64 -3.74 23.48 -5.77
C PHE A 64 -4.10 22.95 -7.17
N ALA A 65 -3.43 23.41 -8.23
CA ALA A 65 -3.73 22.99 -9.59
C ALA A 65 -3.34 21.52 -9.83
N VAL A 66 -2.24 21.06 -9.24
CA VAL A 66 -1.82 19.65 -9.29
C VAL A 66 -2.84 18.77 -8.56
N GLY A 67 -3.26 19.18 -7.36
CA GLY A 67 -4.28 18.48 -6.59
C GLY A 67 -5.62 18.43 -7.31
N ALA A 68 -6.05 19.53 -7.93
CA ALA A 68 -7.28 19.59 -8.72
C ALA A 68 -7.23 18.66 -9.93
N ALA A 69 -6.12 18.66 -10.69
CA ALA A 69 -5.95 17.76 -11.84
C ALA A 69 -5.95 16.29 -11.41
N ALA A 70 -5.25 15.94 -10.33
CA ALA A 70 -5.27 14.59 -9.77
C ALA A 70 -6.69 14.20 -9.29
N GLY A 71 -7.41 15.12 -8.65
CA GLY A 71 -8.78 14.91 -8.18
C GLY A 71 -9.76 14.69 -9.33
N VAL A 72 -9.68 15.49 -10.40
CA VAL A 72 -10.48 15.31 -11.61
C VAL A 72 -10.18 13.96 -12.26
N PHE A 73 -8.90 13.60 -12.38
CA PHE A 73 -8.51 12.32 -12.95
C PHE A 73 -9.01 11.13 -12.13
N VAL A 74 -8.76 11.12 -10.81
CA VAL A 74 -9.22 10.06 -9.90
C VAL A 74 -10.74 10.00 -9.84
N GLY A 75 -11.42 11.15 -9.84
CA GLY A 75 -12.88 11.25 -9.87
C GLY A 75 -13.47 10.68 -11.16
N PHE A 76 -12.88 10.99 -12.31
CA PHE A 76 -13.29 10.43 -13.60
C PHE A 76 -13.11 8.90 -13.63
N VAL A 77 -11.99 8.38 -13.12
CA VAL A 77 -11.78 6.93 -13.01
C VAL A 77 -12.77 6.29 -12.05
N GLY A 78 -13.06 6.92 -10.91
CA GLY A 78 -14.06 6.44 -9.96
C GLY A 78 -15.49 6.43 -10.52
N TRP A 79 -15.81 7.36 -11.41
CA TRP A 79 -17.11 7.40 -12.08
C TRP A 79 -17.25 6.32 -13.16
N THR A 80 -16.20 6.07 -13.94
CA THR A 80 -16.20 5.07 -15.02
C THR A 80 -16.09 3.63 -14.49
N VAL A 81 -15.32 3.43 -13.42
CA VAL A 81 -15.16 2.13 -12.76
C VAL A 81 -15.46 2.28 -11.26
N PRO A 82 -16.74 2.16 -10.87
CA PRO A 82 -17.15 2.21 -9.47
C PRO A 82 -16.37 1.19 -8.63
N GLY A 83 -15.84 1.64 -7.48
CA GLY A 83 -15.03 0.81 -6.60
C GLY A 83 -13.52 0.85 -6.88
N LEU A 84 -13.06 1.43 -7.99
CA LEU A 84 -11.62 1.57 -8.26
C LEU A 84 -10.98 2.80 -7.59
N ALA A 85 -11.79 3.81 -7.25
CA ALA A 85 -11.38 4.95 -6.43
C ALA A 85 -11.71 4.76 -4.94
N GLY A 86 -11.27 5.69 -4.08
CA GLY A 86 -11.55 5.66 -2.64
C GLY A 86 -10.67 4.72 -1.83
N SER A 87 -11.10 4.38 -0.61
CA SER A 87 -10.32 3.57 0.35
C SER A 87 -10.03 2.16 -0.18
N GLY A 88 -10.96 1.58 -0.95
CA GLY A 88 -10.86 0.27 -1.58
C GLY A 88 -11.26 -0.93 -0.72
N GLY A 89 -11.85 -0.70 0.46
CA GLY A 89 -12.46 -1.77 1.26
C GLY A 89 -13.52 -2.55 0.47
N ASP A 90 -14.42 -1.83 -0.20
CA ASP A 90 -15.49 -2.43 -1.02
C ASP A 90 -14.93 -3.30 -2.15
N LEU A 91 -13.86 -2.84 -2.81
CA LEU A 91 -13.21 -3.60 -3.88
C LEU A 91 -12.62 -4.91 -3.37
N VAL A 92 -11.98 -4.89 -2.20
CA VAL A 92 -11.47 -6.11 -1.56
C VAL A 92 -12.63 -7.02 -1.22
N GLN A 93 -13.71 -6.52 -0.62
CA GLN A 93 -14.88 -7.34 -0.28
C GLN A 93 -15.53 -7.98 -1.52
N MET A 94 -15.74 -7.21 -2.58
CA MET A 94 -16.27 -7.72 -3.85
C MET A 94 -15.37 -8.79 -4.46
N ALA A 95 -14.04 -8.57 -4.42
CA ALA A 95 -13.08 -9.54 -4.94
C ALA A 95 -13.09 -10.83 -4.11
N MET A 96 -13.16 -10.72 -2.79
CA MET A 96 -13.24 -11.86 -1.88
C MET A 96 -14.55 -12.65 -1.98
N ALA A 97 -15.65 -11.96 -2.26
CA ALA A 97 -16.95 -12.56 -2.55
C ALA A 97 -17.01 -13.24 -3.94
N GLY A 98 -15.92 -13.24 -4.71
CA GLY A 98 -15.87 -13.81 -6.05
C GLY A 98 -16.66 -13.00 -7.09
N SER A 99 -17.08 -11.78 -6.76
CA SER A 99 -17.83 -10.90 -7.67
C SER A 99 -16.94 -10.20 -8.71
N VAL A 100 -15.61 -10.29 -8.54
CA VAL A 100 -14.63 -9.79 -9.51
C VAL A 100 -13.99 -10.97 -10.22
N ALA A 101 -14.01 -10.95 -11.55
CA ALA A 101 -13.33 -11.96 -12.34
C ALA A 101 -11.83 -11.99 -12.03
N VAL A 102 -11.27 -13.19 -11.79
CA VAL A 102 -9.86 -13.37 -11.38
C VAL A 102 -8.88 -12.73 -12.39
N GLY A 103 -9.19 -12.79 -13.68
CA GLY A 103 -8.39 -12.16 -14.74
C GLY A 103 -8.33 -10.63 -14.68
N LEU A 104 -9.27 -9.98 -13.97
CA LEU A 104 -9.28 -8.53 -13.76
C LEU A 104 -8.45 -8.09 -12.55
N LEU A 105 -8.10 -9.00 -11.63
CA LEU A 105 -7.34 -8.65 -10.42
C LEU A 105 -5.98 -8.00 -10.73
N PRO A 106 -5.17 -8.49 -11.70
CA PRO A 106 -3.91 -7.82 -12.06
C PRO A 106 -4.13 -6.44 -12.64
N LEU A 107 -5.19 -6.26 -13.45
CA LEU A 107 -5.54 -4.96 -14.02
C LEU A 107 -5.93 -3.96 -12.91
N PHE A 108 -6.77 -4.39 -11.96
CA PHE A 108 -7.14 -3.55 -10.82
C PHE A 108 -5.97 -3.25 -9.90
N LEU A 109 -5.04 -4.19 -9.71
CA LEU A 109 -3.80 -3.97 -8.96
C LEU A 109 -2.96 -2.86 -9.62
N VAL A 110 -2.71 -2.95 -10.94
CA VAL A 110 -1.94 -1.94 -11.68
C VAL A 110 -2.64 -0.58 -11.70
N ALA A 111 -3.95 -0.57 -11.90
CA ALA A 111 -4.73 0.66 -11.90
C ALA A 111 -4.72 1.33 -10.52
N ARG A 112 -4.94 0.56 -9.43
CA ARG A 112 -4.86 1.05 -8.04
C ARG A 112 -3.48 1.56 -7.69
N PHE A 113 -2.43 0.85 -8.12
CA PHE A 113 -1.05 1.29 -7.93
C PHE A 113 -0.86 2.66 -8.57
N SER A 114 -1.27 2.82 -9.83
CA SER A 114 -1.15 4.06 -10.59
C SER A 114 -1.95 5.21 -9.95
N LEU A 115 -3.20 4.96 -9.57
CA LEU A 115 -4.06 5.94 -8.88
C LEU A 115 -3.45 6.38 -7.55
N THR A 116 -2.85 5.44 -6.81
CA THR A 116 -2.16 5.75 -5.54
C THR A 116 -0.96 6.65 -5.79
N MET A 117 -0.15 6.36 -6.81
CA MET A 117 0.99 7.20 -7.16
C MET A 117 0.57 8.61 -7.57
N VAL A 118 -0.47 8.75 -8.41
CA VAL A 118 -0.99 10.05 -8.83
C VAL A 118 -1.54 10.82 -7.63
N SER A 119 -2.37 10.18 -6.80
CA SER A 119 -3.02 10.82 -5.66
C SER A 119 -2.01 11.28 -4.62
N TYR A 120 -1.08 10.40 -4.23
CA TYR A 120 -0.09 10.72 -3.18
C TYR A 120 0.96 11.71 -3.67
N SER A 121 1.43 11.56 -4.92
CA SER A 121 2.38 12.51 -5.48
C SER A 121 1.77 13.90 -5.62
N SER A 122 0.45 14.05 -5.82
CA SER A 122 -0.19 15.38 -5.91
C SER A 122 0.04 16.28 -4.69
N GLY A 123 0.38 15.71 -3.52
CA GLY A 123 0.55 16.44 -2.27
C GLY A 123 -0.78 16.68 -1.53
N ALA A 124 -1.87 16.08 -1.99
CA ALA A 124 -3.14 16.06 -1.27
C ALA A 124 -2.98 15.40 0.12
N ALA A 125 -3.71 15.90 1.11
CA ALA A 125 -3.70 15.34 2.45
C ALA A 125 -4.27 13.91 2.42
N GLY A 126 -3.44 12.91 2.75
CA GLY A 126 -3.84 11.51 2.73
C GLY A 126 -2.72 10.58 3.17
N GLY A 127 -3.09 9.32 3.43
CA GLY A 127 -2.16 8.25 3.81
C GLY A 127 -2.01 7.21 2.71
N ILE A 128 -0.88 6.49 2.72
CA ILE A 128 -0.62 5.34 1.84
C ILE A 128 -1.10 4.01 2.43
N PHE A 129 -1.57 4.02 3.68
CA PHE A 129 -1.85 2.81 4.46
C PHE A 129 -3.05 2.00 3.94
N ALA A 130 -4.18 2.60 3.64
CA ALA A 130 -5.30 1.86 3.07
C ALA A 130 -5.00 1.36 1.64
N PRO A 131 -4.43 2.17 0.73
CA PRO A 131 -4.07 1.71 -0.61
C PRO A 131 -3.09 0.52 -0.64
N LEU A 132 -2.06 0.52 0.20
CA LEU A 132 -1.13 -0.61 0.26
C LEU A 132 -1.82 -1.90 0.74
N LEU A 133 -2.77 -1.82 1.67
CA LEU A 133 -3.51 -3.00 2.11
C LEU A 133 -4.35 -3.56 0.97
N VAL A 134 -5.03 -2.70 0.20
CA VAL A 134 -5.82 -3.12 -0.96
C VAL A 134 -4.94 -3.76 -2.03
N LEU A 135 -3.76 -3.20 -2.31
CA LEU A 135 -2.82 -3.81 -3.26
C LEU A 135 -2.36 -5.20 -2.80
N GLY A 136 -2.08 -5.35 -1.50
CA GLY A 136 -1.69 -6.64 -0.91
C GLY A 136 -2.83 -7.65 -0.95
N ALA A 137 -4.06 -7.20 -0.70
CA ALA A 137 -5.27 -8.01 -0.80
C ALA A 137 -5.48 -8.53 -2.23
N LEU A 138 -5.45 -7.64 -3.23
CA LEU A 138 -5.64 -8.02 -4.63
C LEU A 138 -4.52 -8.94 -5.13
N GLY A 139 -3.27 -8.64 -4.78
CA GLY A 139 -2.12 -9.46 -5.16
C GLY A 139 -2.14 -10.83 -4.49
N GLY A 140 -2.48 -10.87 -3.20
CA GLY A 140 -2.64 -12.10 -2.44
C GLY A 140 -3.79 -12.96 -2.95
N LEU A 141 -4.95 -12.36 -3.24
CA LEU A 141 -6.10 -13.07 -3.80
C LEU A 141 -5.77 -13.66 -5.18
N TRP A 142 -5.17 -12.87 -6.07
CA TRP A 142 -4.76 -13.34 -7.39
C TRP A 142 -3.76 -14.51 -7.30
N PHE A 143 -2.76 -14.38 -6.43
CA PHE A 143 -1.81 -15.47 -6.15
C PHE A 143 -2.52 -16.73 -5.63
N GLY A 144 -3.40 -16.58 -4.63
CA GLY A 144 -4.14 -17.69 -4.04
C GLY A 144 -5.03 -18.42 -5.05
N THR A 145 -5.72 -17.67 -5.93
CA THR A 145 -6.51 -18.28 -7.02
C THR A 145 -5.64 -19.02 -8.03
N GLY A 146 -4.41 -18.54 -8.28
CA GLY A 146 -3.45 -19.24 -9.14
C GLY A 146 -2.93 -20.53 -8.50
N VAL A 147 -2.66 -20.52 -7.19
CA VAL A 147 -2.28 -21.72 -6.45
C VAL A 147 -3.37 -22.78 -6.49
N ASP A 148 -4.63 -22.37 -6.29
CA ASP A 148 -5.80 -23.25 -6.35
C ASP A 148 -5.96 -23.90 -7.75
N TYR A 149 -5.69 -23.14 -8.82
CA TYR A 149 -5.70 -23.65 -10.19
C TYR A 149 -4.60 -24.68 -10.48
N VAL A 150 -3.39 -24.46 -9.94
CA VAL A 150 -2.23 -25.34 -10.18
C VAL A 150 -2.28 -26.61 -9.31
N MET A 151 -2.85 -26.52 -8.10
CA MET A 151 -2.91 -27.63 -7.15
C MET A 151 -4.34 -27.81 -6.60
N PRO A 152 -5.29 -28.26 -7.44
CA PRO A 152 -6.66 -28.53 -6.99
C PRO A 152 -6.68 -29.74 -6.06
N GLY A 153 -7.25 -29.61 -4.85
CA GLY A 153 -7.39 -30.74 -3.92
C GLY A 153 -7.68 -30.37 -2.46
N PRO A 154 -7.80 -31.37 -1.55
CA PRO A 154 -8.16 -31.18 -0.13
C PRO A 154 -7.10 -30.45 0.72
N ILE A 155 -5.94 -30.12 0.13
CA ILE A 155 -4.87 -29.33 0.75
C ILE A 155 -5.03 -27.83 0.38
N ALA A 156 -5.98 -27.49 -0.49
CA ALA A 156 -6.15 -26.14 -1.02
C ALA A 156 -6.46 -25.13 0.08
N ILE A 157 -5.52 -24.23 0.29
CA ILE A 157 -5.71 -23.04 1.12
C ILE A 157 -6.69 -22.15 0.39
N SER A 158 -7.76 -21.77 1.07
CA SER A 158 -8.74 -20.83 0.53
C SER A 158 -8.03 -19.57 0.00
N PRO A 159 -8.29 -19.13 -1.25
CA PRO A 159 -7.71 -17.91 -1.82
C PRO A 159 -7.88 -16.66 -0.93
N GLN A 160 -8.95 -16.64 -0.14
CA GLN A 160 -9.26 -15.62 0.84
C GLN A 160 -8.21 -15.53 1.97
N VAL A 161 -7.56 -16.64 2.34
CA VAL A 161 -6.44 -16.63 3.29
C VAL A 161 -5.25 -15.91 2.68
N PHE A 162 -4.92 -16.17 1.41
CA PHE A 162 -3.82 -15.48 0.73
C PHE A 162 -4.04 -13.98 0.56
N CYS A 163 -5.30 -13.53 0.48
CA CYS A 163 -5.64 -12.11 0.56
C CYS A 163 -5.09 -11.47 1.85
N VAL A 164 -5.37 -12.07 3.02
CA VAL A 164 -4.88 -11.58 4.32
C VAL A 164 -3.35 -11.66 4.42
N LEU A 165 -2.76 -12.77 3.97
CA LEU A 165 -1.30 -12.93 3.94
C LEU A 165 -0.66 -11.84 3.08
N GLY A 166 -1.23 -11.54 1.91
CA GLY A 166 -0.75 -10.52 0.98
C GLY A 166 -0.82 -9.11 1.56
N MET A 167 -1.91 -8.78 2.28
CA MET A 167 -2.07 -7.51 3.00
C MET A 167 -0.93 -7.29 4.02
N GLY A 168 -0.69 -8.28 4.88
CA GLY A 168 0.36 -8.20 5.90
C GLY A 168 1.78 -8.20 5.30
N ALA A 169 2.02 -9.03 4.30
CA ALA A 169 3.31 -9.14 3.62
C ALA A 169 3.68 -7.84 2.89
N LEU A 170 2.75 -7.25 2.13
CA LEU A 170 3.01 -6.00 1.41
C LEU A 170 3.20 -4.83 2.37
N PHE A 171 2.41 -4.74 3.45
CA PHE A 171 2.63 -3.77 4.51
C PHE A 171 4.03 -3.92 5.11
N THR A 172 4.45 -5.14 5.41
CA THR A 172 5.78 -5.42 5.97
C THR A 172 6.90 -5.01 5.02
N ALA A 173 6.78 -5.29 3.72
CA ALA A 173 7.77 -4.92 2.71
C ALA A 173 7.94 -3.40 2.57
N ILE A 174 6.83 -2.66 2.63
CA ILE A 174 6.79 -1.20 2.43
C ILE A 174 7.24 -0.46 3.71
N VAL A 175 6.70 -0.85 4.86
CA VAL A 175 6.82 -0.13 6.14
C VAL A 175 7.97 -0.63 7.00
N ARG A 176 8.42 -1.87 6.80
CA ARG A 176 9.45 -2.56 7.63
C ARG A 176 9.04 -2.77 9.09
N ALA A 177 7.77 -3.07 9.31
CA ALA A 177 7.22 -3.35 10.64
C ALA A 177 6.44 -4.69 10.65
N PRO A 178 7.11 -5.85 10.66
CA PRO A 178 6.46 -7.16 10.54
C PRO A 178 5.47 -7.45 11.68
N LEU A 179 5.87 -7.18 12.93
CA LEU A 179 5.00 -7.43 14.09
C LEU A 179 3.75 -6.53 14.07
N THR A 180 3.91 -5.26 13.72
CA THR A 180 2.78 -4.34 13.55
C THR A 180 1.84 -4.80 12.45
N GLY A 181 2.37 -5.29 11.32
CA GLY A 181 1.57 -5.83 10.23
C GLY A 181 0.76 -7.06 10.64
N ILE A 182 1.39 -7.97 11.39
CA ILE A 182 0.75 -9.20 11.91
C ILE A 182 -0.38 -8.84 12.86
N ILE A 183 -0.10 -8.01 13.88
CA ILE A 183 -1.11 -7.59 14.87
C ILE A 183 -2.27 -6.88 14.16
N LEU A 184 -1.96 -6.01 13.19
CA LEU A 184 -2.99 -5.30 12.45
C LEU A 184 -3.87 -6.23 11.62
N MET A 185 -3.32 -7.25 10.97
CA MET A 185 -4.15 -8.25 10.28
C MET A 185 -5.03 -9.03 11.26
N ILE A 186 -4.51 -9.39 12.44
CA ILE A 186 -5.31 -10.06 13.47
C ILE A 186 -6.47 -9.17 13.91
N GLU A 187 -6.22 -7.89 14.19
CA GLU A 187 -7.27 -6.94 14.57
C GLU A 187 -8.31 -6.72 13.45
N LEU A 188 -7.86 -6.59 12.20
CA LEU A 188 -8.75 -6.37 11.06
C LEU A 188 -9.57 -7.61 10.66
N THR A 189 -9.05 -8.81 10.93
CA THR A 189 -9.68 -10.08 10.53
C THR A 189 -10.39 -10.79 11.68
N GLY A 190 -10.06 -10.45 12.93
CA GLY A 190 -10.59 -11.08 14.13
C GLY A 190 -10.16 -12.53 14.35
N THR A 191 -9.15 -13.04 13.65
CA THR A 191 -8.75 -14.46 13.71
C THR A 191 -7.25 -14.68 13.85
N TYR A 192 -6.90 -15.60 14.75
CA TYR A 192 -5.53 -16.04 15.00
C TYR A 192 -5.13 -17.27 14.18
N GLY A 193 -6.08 -17.91 13.48
CA GLY A 193 -5.87 -19.19 12.77
C GLY A 193 -4.81 -19.12 11.66
N PHE A 194 -4.46 -17.91 11.20
CA PHE A 194 -3.49 -17.68 10.11
C PHE A 194 -2.17 -17.10 10.59
N MET A 195 -1.93 -17.04 11.90
CA MET A 195 -0.75 -16.34 12.44
C MET A 195 0.56 -16.90 11.91
N LEU A 196 0.70 -18.22 11.83
CA LEU A 196 1.93 -18.87 11.36
C LEU A 196 2.25 -18.57 9.88
N PRO A 197 1.35 -18.84 8.90
CA PRO A 197 1.61 -18.47 7.51
C PRO A 197 1.75 -16.95 7.32
N LEU A 198 1.03 -16.14 8.11
CA LEU A 198 1.17 -14.69 8.07
C LEU A 198 2.57 -14.27 8.48
N LEU A 199 3.09 -14.80 9.58
CA LEU A 199 4.46 -14.56 10.04
C LEU A 199 5.48 -14.94 8.97
N VAL A 200 5.35 -16.13 8.36
CA VAL A 200 6.24 -16.57 7.27
C VAL A 200 6.19 -15.61 6.09
N SER A 201 5.00 -15.24 5.62
CA SER A 201 4.85 -14.31 4.49
C SER A 201 5.45 -12.94 4.78
N CYS A 202 5.23 -12.39 5.99
CA CYS A 202 5.79 -11.11 6.42
C CYS A 202 7.32 -11.15 6.52
N LEU A 203 7.90 -12.21 7.10
CA LEU A 203 9.35 -12.35 7.23
C LEU A 203 10.03 -12.53 5.87
N CYS A 204 9.45 -13.29 4.95
CA CYS A 204 9.95 -13.41 3.59
C CYS A 204 9.87 -12.07 2.84
N ALA A 205 8.76 -11.34 2.96
CA ALA A 205 8.59 -10.02 2.37
C ALA A 205 9.61 -9.01 2.91
N TYR A 206 9.87 -9.05 4.22
CA TYR A 206 10.92 -8.28 4.86
C TYR A 206 12.30 -8.65 4.31
N GLY A 207 12.63 -9.95 4.26
CA GLY A 207 13.92 -10.43 3.78
C GLY A 207 14.20 -9.99 2.34
N VAL A 208 13.21 -10.12 1.45
CA VAL A 208 13.33 -9.69 0.04
C VAL A 208 13.50 -8.18 -0.08
N ALA A 209 12.69 -7.39 0.63
CA ALA A 209 12.83 -5.94 0.59
C ALA A 209 14.22 -5.50 1.12
N GLU A 210 14.76 -6.21 2.12
CA GLU A 210 16.08 -5.95 2.69
C GLU A 210 17.19 -6.28 1.71
N ALA A 211 17.12 -7.46 1.10
CA ALA A 211 18.06 -7.91 0.08
C ALA A 211 18.11 -6.96 -1.14
N MET A 212 16.98 -6.32 -1.47
CA MET A 212 16.91 -5.33 -2.56
C MET A 212 17.33 -3.91 -2.15
N GLY A 213 17.82 -3.72 -0.92
CA GLY A 213 18.28 -2.43 -0.40
C GLY A 213 17.19 -1.36 -0.32
N ASN A 214 15.94 -1.77 -0.08
CA ASN A 214 14.81 -0.85 -0.06
C ASN A 214 14.66 -0.18 1.31
N THR A 215 14.82 1.14 1.35
CA THR A 215 14.59 1.96 2.54
C THR A 215 13.10 1.91 2.95
N PRO A 216 12.78 1.77 4.26
CA PRO A 216 11.41 1.88 4.74
C PRO A 216 10.74 3.18 4.25
N ILE A 217 9.49 3.10 3.80
CA ILE A 217 8.87 4.22 3.08
C ILE A 217 8.75 5.48 3.93
N TYR A 218 8.38 5.34 5.20
CA TYR A 218 8.20 6.50 6.09
C TYR A 218 9.53 7.16 6.43
N GLU A 219 10.61 6.38 6.50
CA GLU A 219 11.95 6.94 6.66
C GLU A 219 12.40 7.69 5.40
N ALA A 220 12.18 7.10 4.22
CA ALA A 220 12.50 7.77 2.95
C ALA A 220 11.72 9.08 2.75
N LEU A 221 10.43 9.07 3.10
CA LEU A 221 9.58 10.27 3.07
C LEU A 221 10.04 11.32 4.08
N ARG A 222 10.39 10.91 5.31
CA ARG A 222 10.94 11.80 6.34
C ARG A 222 12.23 12.47 5.88
N GLN A 223 13.19 11.71 5.37
CA GLN A 223 14.46 12.23 4.87
C GLN A 223 14.25 13.25 3.74
N ARG A 224 13.32 12.95 2.83
CA ARG A 224 12.95 13.87 1.75
C ARG A 224 12.36 15.18 2.28
N SER A 225 11.43 15.11 3.23
CA SER A 225 10.83 16.29 3.86
C SER A 225 11.87 17.15 4.55
N MET A 226 12.79 16.55 5.32
CA MET A 226 13.88 17.28 5.98
C MET A 226 14.80 17.99 4.96
N ARG A 227 15.16 17.31 3.87
CA ARG A 227 15.96 17.90 2.79
C ARG A 227 15.26 19.09 2.14
N SER A 228 13.95 19.00 1.91
CA SER A 228 13.17 20.10 1.32
C SER A 228 13.15 21.35 2.22
N VAL A 229 13.02 21.16 3.54
CA VAL A 229 13.04 22.25 4.53
C VAL A 229 14.42 22.90 4.57
N GLN A 230 15.50 22.10 4.55
CA GLN A 230 16.86 22.61 4.57
C GLN A 230 17.16 23.49 3.33
N LEU A 231 16.81 23.00 2.13
CA LEU A 231 16.99 23.76 0.89
C LEU A 231 16.17 25.06 0.87
N ALA A 232 15.00 25.07 1.50
CA ALA A 232 14.20 26.29 1.62
C ALA A 232 14.87 27.31 2.55
N LYS A 233 15.49 26.86 3.65
CA LYS A 233 16.25 27.73 4.58
C LYS A 233 17.48 28.33 3.91
N GLU A 234 18.24 27.52 3.17
CA GLU A 234 19.44 27.97 2.44
C GLU A 234 19.08 29.06 1.42
N LYS A 235 18.07 28.82 0.58
CA LYS A 235 17.57 29.83 -0.39
C LYS A 235 17.06 31.11 0.28
N ALA A 236 16.43 30.99 1.45
CA ALA A 236 15.97 32.15 2.20
C ALA A 236 17.14 32.96 2.77
N ALA A 237 18.20 32.29 3.24
CA ALA A 237 19.42 32.92 3.72
C ALA A 237 20.15 33.64 2.58
N GLU A 238 20.30 32.99 1.42
CA GLU A 238 20.90 33.59 0.21
C GLU A 238 20.14 34.84 -0.24
N ARG A 239 18.80 34.79 -0.29
CA ARG A 239 17.97 35.96 -0.63
C ARG A 239 18.13 37.11 0.37
N LYS A 240 18.24 36.80 1.66
CA LYS A 240 18.49 37.82 2.69
C LYS A 240 19.87 38.45 2.55
N ALA A 241 20.90 37.64 2.28
CA ALA A 241 22.27 38.11 2.06
C ALA A 241 22.37 39.00 0.81
N ALA A 242 21.75 38.58 -0.30
CA ALA A 242 21.71 39.37 -1.53
C ALA A 242 21.01 40.72 -1.32
N LYS A 243 19.88 40.74 -0.59
CA LYS A 243 19.16 41.98 -0.28
C LYS A 243 19.95 42.91 0.63
N ALA A 244 20.69 42.37 1.60
CA ALA A 244 21.54 43.16 2.49
C ALA A 244 22.72 43.82 1.76
N ALA A 245 23.32 43.11 0.80
CA ALA A 245 24.40 43.66 -0.04
C ALA A 245 23.92 44.80 -0.94
N ASP A 246 22.70 44.71 -1.49
CA ASP A 246 22.09 45.74 -2.32
C ASP A 246 21.80 47.04 -1.53
N THR A 247 21.34 46.92 -0.27
CA THR A 247 21.12 48.08 0.62
C THR A 247 22.39 48.72 1.19
N ALA A 248 23.55 48.06 1.12
CA ALA A 248 24.81 48.59 1.65
C ALA A 248 25.66 49.30 0.58
N GLY A 249 25.31 49.14 -0.70
CA GLY A 249 26.03 49.73 -1.85
C GLY A 249 25.40 50.98 -2.45
N GLY A 250 24.27 51.46 -1.91
CA GLY A 250 23.60 52.72 -2.29
C GLY A 250 23.59 53.73 -1.17
#